data_AF-A0A8S3GTR7-F1
#
_entry.id   AF-A0A8S3GTR7-F1
#
_cell.length_a   1.000
_cell.length_b   1.000
_cell.length_c   1.000
_cell.angle_alpha   90.00
_cell.angle_beta   90.00
_cell.angle_gamma   90.00
#
_symmetry.space_group_name_H-M   'P 1'
#
loop_
_entity.id
_entity.type
_entity.pdbx_description
1 polymer ?
#
loop_
_entity_poly.entity_id
_entity_poly.type
_entity_poly.pdbx_seq_one_letter_code
_entity_poly.pdbx_strand_id
1 'polypeptide(L)'
;GAICDFCEAWICHSKKCLTTHPCRCPLQNGDCTECNRSVWEHGGRVFQCSFCAQSLCEDDQFEHQASCQVLESENFKCKNERMMMCRI
;
A
#
# COMPACT_ATOMS: atom_id res chain seq x y z
N GLY A 1 7.84 -6.24 2.23
CA GLY A 1 8.36 -6.70 3.53
C GLY A 1 9.50 -5.80 3.91
N ALA A 2 9.68 -5.55 5.20
CA ALA A 2 10.76 -4.72 5.74
C ALA A 2 11.38 -5.43 6.96
N ILE A 3 12.57 -5.04 7.37
CA ILE A 3 13.18 -5.54 8.61
C ILE A 3 12.78 -4.59 9.75
N CYS A 4 12.33 -5.13 10.89
CA CYS A 4 11.99 -4.30 12.06
C CYS A 4 13.27 -3.81 12.75
N ASP A 5 13.46 -2.49 12.87
CA ASP A 5 14.65 -1.92 13.54
C ASP A 5 14.77 -2.25 15.04
N PHE A 6 13.69 -2.69 15.68
CA PHE A 6 13.67 -2.99 17.12
C PHE A 6 13.98 -4.44 17.48
N CYS A 7 13.62 -5.39 16.61
CA CYS A 7 13.77 -6.83 16.89
C CYS A 7 14.45 -7.59 15.76
N GLU A 8 14.88 -6.88 14.71
CA GLU A 8 15.62 -7.39 13.54
C GLU A 8 14.91 -8.53 12.78
N ALA A 9 13.65 -8.78 13.11
CA ALA A 9 12.82 -9.77 12.46
C ALA A 9 12.32 -9.25 11.10
N TRP A 10 12.15 -10.17 10.16
CA TRP A 10 11.47 -9.89 8.90
C TRP A 10 9.99 -9.63 9.16
N ILE A 11 9.55 -8.39 8.97
CA ILE A 11 8.14 -7.99 9.05
C ILE A 11 7.45 -8.46 7.78
N CYS A 12 6.60 -9.47 7.93
CA CYS A 12 5.53 -9.75 6.99
C CYS A 12 4.33 -8.87 7.34
N HIS A 13 3.64 -8.28 6.36
CA HIS A 13 2.43 -7.53 6.62
C HIS A 13 1.31 -8.55 6.83
N SER A 14 1.27 -9.21 7.98
CA SER A 14 0.27 -10.22 8.33
C SER A 14 -0.15 -10.05 9.78
N LYS A 15 -1.35 -10.54 10.15
CA LYS A 15 -1.91 -10.37 11.50
C LYS A 15 -0.90 -10.78 12.57
N LYS A 16 -0.23 -11.91 12.36
CA LYS A 16 0.81 -12.44 13.24
C LYS A 16 1.89 -11.39 13.52
N CYS A 17 2.38 -10.70 12.50
CA CYS A 17 3.38 -9.67 12.68
C CYS A 17 2.84 -8.47 13.50
N LEU A 18 1.61 -8.03 13.22
CA LEU A 18 0.97 -6.91 13.92
C LEU A 18 0.65 -7.22 15.39
N THR A 19 0.45 -8.49 15.74
CA THR A 19 0.15 -8.93 17.11
C THR A 19 1.38 -9.40 17.90
N THR A 20 2.43 -9.84 17.21
CA THR A 20 3.61 -10.46 17.84
C THR A 20 4.74 -9.46 18.08
N HIS A 21 4.89 -8.44 17.23
CA HIS A 21 5.96 -7.46 17.41
C HIS A 21 5.46 -6.23 18.16
N PRO A 22 6.17 -5.76 19.19
CA PRO A 22 5.90 -4.46 19.82
C PRO A 22 6.28 -3.29 18.91
N CYS A 23 7.01 -3.54 17.81
CA CYS A 23 7.35 -2.50 16.86
C CYS A 23 6.13 -2.06 16.05
N ARG A 24 5.92 -0.74 16.02
CA ARG A 24 4.82 -0.10 15.31
C ARG A 24 5.05 -0.30 13.81
N CYS A 25 4.31 -1.25 13.22
CA CYS A 25 4.35 -1.46 11.79
C CYS A 25 3.79 -0.21 11.09
N PRO A 26 4.48 0.38 10.10
CA PRO A 26 3.98 1.57 9.40
C PRO A 26 2.65 1.31 8.68
N LEU A 27 2.33 0.03 8.39
CA LEU A 27 1.09 -0.40 7.78
C LEU A 27 -0.01 -0.80 8.79
N GLN A 28 0.25 -0.70 10.09
CA GLN A 28 -0.71 -1.02 11.16
C GLN A 28 -1.99 -0.17 11.12
N ASN A 29 -1.89 1.01 10.51
CA ASN A 29 -2.98 1.95 10.34
C ASN A 29 -3.38 2.09 8.85
N GLY A 30 -3.02 1.12 8.01
CA GLY A 30 -3.43 1.10 6.62
C GLY A 30 -4.88 0.65 6.49
N ASP A 31 -5.69 1.46 5.82
CA ASP A 31 -7.06 1.11 5.43
C ASP A 31 -7.10 0.84 3.92
N CYS A 32 -7.85 -0.19 3.50
CA CYS A 32 -8.03 -0.46 2.08
C CYS A 32 -8.85 0.65 1.44
N THR A 33 -8.35 1.27 0.37
CA THR A 33 -9.08 2.36 -0.32
C THR A 33 -10.35 1.90 -1.04
N GLU A 34 -10.48 0.61 -1.38
CA GLU A 34 -11.62 0.08 -2.13
C GLU A 34 -12.76 -0.37 -1.20
N CYS A 35 -12.44 -1.15 -0.17
CA CYS A 35 -13.44 -1.67 0.76
C CYS A 35 -13.53 -0.90 2.08
N ASN A 36 -12.71 0.14 2.28
CA ASN A 36 -12.70 1.02 3.46
C ASN A 36 -12.59 0.28 4.80
N ARG A 37 -12.04 -0.93 4.76
CA ARG A 37 -11.79 -1.79 5.91
C ARG A 37 -10.34 -1.69 6.34
N SER A 38 -10.14 -1.78 7.65
CA SER A 38 -8.83 -1.68 8.26
C SER A 38 -8.01 -2.95 8.07
N VAL A 39 -6.69 -2.82 8.12
CA VAL A 39 -5.73 -3.94 8.11
C VAL A 39 -6.08 -5.04 9.13
N TRP A 40 -6.72 -4.69 10.24
CA TRP A 40 -7.13 -5.63 11.30
C TRP A 40 -8.28 -6.54 10.89
N GLU A 41 -9.23 -6.01 10.13
CA GLU A 41 -10.39 -6.73 9.63
C GLU A 41 -9.99 -7.75 8.56
N HIS A 42 -8.94 -7.45 7.79
CA HIS A 42 -8.38 -8.33 6.76
C HIS A 42 -7.37 -9.37 7.27
N GLY A 43 -7.08 -9.42 8.57
CA GLY A 43 -6.06 -10.32 9.07
C GLY A 43 -4.63 -9.89 8.71
N GLY A 44 -4.42 -8.57 8.66
CA GLY A 44 -3.12 -7.94 8.68
C GLY A 44 -2.44 -7.79 7.32
N ARG A 45 -3.10 -8.15 6.22
CA ARG A 45 -2.52 -8.15 4.87
C ARG A 45 -3.02 -6.98 4.06
N VAL A 46 -2.17 -5.96 3.95
CA VAL A 46 -2.38 -4.77 3.13
C VAL A 46 -1.11 -4.50 2.33
N PHE A 47 -1.30 -4.11 1.08
CA PHE A 47 -0.29 -3.88 0.07
C PHE A 47 -0.40 -2.46 -0.45
N GLN A 48 0.71 -1.90 -0.90
CA GLN A 48 0.70 -0.58 -1.51
C GLN A 48 0.68 -0.72 -3.03
N CYS A 49 -0.24 -0.04 -3.70
CA CYS A 49 -0.28 0.01 -5.16
C CYS A 49 0.97 0.72 -5.69
N SER A 50 1.68 0.11 -6.64
CA SER A 50 2.89 0.70 -7.24
C SER A 50 2.62 1.96 -8.07
N PHE A 51 1.38 2.20 -8.48
CA PHE A 51 0.99 3.30 -9.37
C PHE A 51 0.42 4.50 -8.59
N CYS A 52 -0.49 4.25 -7.64
CA CYS A 52 -1.18 5.31 -6.89
C CYS A 52 -0.78 5.40 -5.42
N ALA A 53 0.14 4.53 -4.97
CA ALA A 53 0.61 4.44 -3.58
C ALA A 53 -0.50 4.24 -2.52
N GLN A 54 -1.72 3.87 -2.93
CA GLN A 54 -2.83 3.59 -2.03
C GLN A 54 -2.68 2.21 -1.37
N SER A 55 -3.25 2.08 -0.17
CA SER A 55 -3.31 0.82 0.57
C SER A 55 -4.46 -0.04 0.07
N LEU A 56 -4.19 -1.32 -0.21
CA LEU A 56 -5.11 -2.29 -0.80
C LEU A 56 -5.05 -3.59 -0.02
N CYS A 57 -6.20 -4.21 0.24
CA CYS A 57 -6.23 -5.54 0.84
C CYS A 57 -5.81 -6.63 -0.17
N GLU A 58 -5.58 -7.85 0.31
CA GLU A 58 -5.21 -9.00 -0.53
C GLU A 58 -6.24 -9.32 -1.62
N ASP A 59 -7.54 -9.14 -1.34
CA ASP A 59 -8.60 -9.38 -2.33
C ASP A 59 -8.62 -8.31 -3.43
N ASP A 60 -8.37 -7.05 -3.09
CA ASP A 60 -8.52 -5.91 -4.02
C ASP A 60 -7.23 -5.57 -4.78
N GLN A 61 -6.06 -6.11 -4.36
CA GLN A 61 -4.76 -5.65 -4.89
C GLN A 61 -4.59 -5.86 -6.39
N PHE A 62 -5.10 -6.95 -6.95
CA PHE A 62 -4.85 -7.32 -8.35
C PHE A 62 -5.76 -6.53 -9.29
N GLU A 63 -7.05 -6.46 -8.97
CA GLU A 63 -8.05 -5.73 -9.74
C GLU A 63 -7.75 -4.23 -9.74
N HIS A 64 -7.37 -3.67 -8.59
CA HIS A 64 -7.00 -2.27 -8.51
C HIS A 64 -5.69 -1.98 -9.25
N GLN A 65 -4.66 -2.83 -9.14
CA GLN A 65 -3.41 -2.62 -9.88
C GLN A 65 -3.60 -2.72 -11.40
N ALA A 66 -4.42 -3.66 -11.87
CA ALA A 66 -4.75 -3.76 -13.29
C ALA A 66 -5.46 -2.50 -13.79
N SER A 67 -6.43 -2.00 -13.02
CA SER A 67 -7.17 -0.78 -13.35
C SER A 67 -6.27 0.47 -13.26
N CYS A 68 -5.44 0.59 -12.23
CA CYS A 68 -4.51 1.69 -12.05
C CYS A 68 -3.38 1.72 -13.09
N GLN A 69 -2.90 0.56 -13.53
CA GLN A 69 -1.93 0.47 -14.62
C GLN A 69 -2.52 1.06 -15.91
N VAL A 70 -3.79 0.74 -16.21
CA VAL A 70 -4.49 1.33 -17.36
C VAL A 70 -4.67 2.83 -17.16
N LEU A 71 -5.06 3.28 -15.96
CA LEU A 71 -5.18 4.71 -15.65
C LEU A 71 -3.86 5.47 -15.80
N GLU A 72 -2.71 4.91 -15.42
CA GLU A 72 -1.40 5.53 -15.64
C GLU A 72 -1.07 5.62 -17.13
N SER A 73 -1.31 4.54 -17.88
CA SER A 73 -1.14 4.51 -19.35
C SER A 73 -2.00 5.57 -20.05
N GLU A 74 -3.23 5.80 -19.57
CA GLU A 74 -4.10 6.88 -20.04
C GLU A 74 -3.73 8.27 -19.47
N ASN A 75 -3.06 8.34 -18.30
CA ASN A 75 -2.61 9.57 -17.63
C ASN A 75 -1.20 10.05 -18.01
N PHE A 76 -0.53 9.40 -18.97
CA PHE A 76 0.48 10.10 -19.79
C PHE A 76 -0.12 11.33 -20.54
N LYS A 77 -1.45 11.54 -20.45
CA LYS A 77 -2.08 12.85 -20.54
C LYS A 77 -2.31 13.46 -19.15
N CYS A 78 -1.26 14.06 -18.59
CA CYS A 78 -1.31 15.10 -17.54
C CYS A 78 -2.32 14.91 -16.39
N LYS A 79 -1.93 14.21 -15.31
CA LYS A 79 -2.46 14.47 -13.96
C LYS A 79 -1.36 14.74 -12.95
N ASN A 80 -0.55 15.77 -13.25
CA ASN A 80 0.30 16.36 -12.22
C ASN A 80 -0.01 17.86 -12.13
N GLU A 81 -1.02 18.20 -11.33
CA GLU A 81 -1.32 19.59 -10.94
C GLU A 81 -0.43 20.06 -9.79
N ARG A 82 0.78 19.50 -9.66
CA ARG A 82 1.90 20.13 -8.96
C ARG A 82 3.10 20.17 -9.87
N MET A 83 3.16 21.27 -10.61
CA MET A 83 4.35 21.92 -11.15
C MET A 83 5.66 21.39 -10.52
N MET A 84 6.40 20.58 -11.28
CA MET A 84 7.84 20.76 -11.41
C MET A 84 8.15 20.60 -12.88
N MET A 85 8.46 21.74 -13.49
CA MET A 85 8.88 21.86 -14.89
C MET A 85 10.07 20.93 -15.11
N CYS A 86 9.90 19.89 -15.93
CA CYS A 86 11.04 19.39 -16.68
C CYS A 86 11.23 20.39 -17.83
N ARG A 87 12.06 21.41 -17.58
CA ARG A 87 12.60 22.23 -18.66
C ARG A 87 13.39 21.32 -19.60
N ILE A 88 13.16 21.58 -20.89
CA ILE A 88 13.75 21.03 -22.11
C ILE A 88 15.22 20.65 -21.92
#